data_AF-A0AAX3P9B8-F1
#
_entry.id   AF-A0AAX3P9B8-F1
#
_cell.length_a   1.000
_cell.length_b   1.000
_cell.length_c   1.000
_cell.angle_alpha   90.00
_cell.angle_beta   90.00
_cell.angle_gamma   90.00
#
_symmetry.space_group_name_H-M   'P 1'
#
loop_
_entity.id
_entity.type
_entity.pdbx_description
1 polymer ?
#
loop_
_entity_poly.entity_id
_entity_poly.type
_entity_poly.pdbx_seq_one_letter_code
_entity_poly.pdbx_strand_id
1 'polypeptide(L)'
;MNNVMLDLETMGKGPRAAIVTIGAVFFNPMTGELGAEFEAHIDLRDSARFGEIDPDTVLWWLGKSDEARAAIAYNVGGEKRMALLQALQKFQEWLMTNGQEGKRPYVWGNGAGFDCTIMASAYEAVRKVRFIGFWDGFRDRDVRTVVDMGRDLLGFDPKKDMPFEGVAHRALDDAKHQARYVSAIYQRMQAAVNRCTVVGGEA
;
A
#
# COMPACT_ATOMS: atom_id res chain seq x y z
N MET A 1 14.99 -4.23 -4.34
CA MET A 1 14.60 -3.43 -3.13
C MET A 1 13.88 -4.34 -2.15
N ASN A 2 13.79 -4.01 -0.85
CA ASN A 2 13.19 -4.90 0.16
C ASN A 2 11.98 -4.29 0.91
N ASN A 3 11.50 -3.12 0.50
CA ASN A 3 10.29 -2.50 1.05
C ASN A 3 9.30 -2.29 -0.09
N VAL A 4 8.02 -2.53 0.20
CA VAL A 4 6.89 -2.33 -0.69
C VAL A 4 5.89 -1.45 0.02
N MET A 5 5.46 -0.36 -0.61
CA MET A 5 4.28 0.38 -0.17
C MET A 5 3.06 -0.24 -0.82
N LEU A 6 2.01 -0.48 -0.03
CA LEU A 6 0.74 -1.04 -0.44
C LEU A 6 -0.37 -0.05 -0.08
N ASP A 7 -1.28 0.15 -1.03
CA ASP A 7 -2.52 0.88 -0.82
C ASP A 7 -3.66 0.11 -1.52
N LEU A 8 -4.83 0.10 -0.90
CA LEU A 8 -6.00 -0.62 -1.40
C LEU A 8 -7.18 0.32 -1.56
N GLU A 9 -7.88 0.19 -2.69
CA GLU A 9 -9.25 0.68 -2.79
C GLU A 9 -10.21 -0.47 -2.52
N THR A 10 -11.17 -0.23 -1.62
CA THR A 10 -12.10 -1.26 -1.14
C THR A 10 -13.54 -0.77 -1.11
N MET A 11 -14.46 -1.72 -0.99
CA MET A 11 -15.89 -1.48 -0.78
C MET A 11 -16.29 -1.71 0.67
N GLY A 12 -15.37 -1.51 1.61
CA GLY A 12 -15.68 -1.52 3.04
C GLY A 12 -14.50 -1.20 3.94
N LYS A 13 -14.80 -0.99 5.23
CA LYS A 13 -13.79 -0.59 6.21
C LYS A 13 -13.35 -1.74 7.15
N GLY A 14 -14.05 -2.86 7.08
CA GLY A 14 -13.77 -4.04 7.91
C GLY A 14 -12.59 -4.86 7.40
N PRO A 15 -12.05 -5.78 8.21
CA PRO A 15 -10.90 -6.61 7.84
C PRO A 15 -11.17 -7.52 6.64
N ARG A 16 -12.44 -7.79 6.31
CA ARG A 16 -12.81 -8.61 5.14
C ARG A 16 -13.30 -7.78 3.96
N ALA A 17 -13.04 -6.47 3.92
CA ALA A 17 -13.54 -5.60 2.85
C ALA A 17 -13.20 -6.15 1.45
N ALA A 18 -14.19 -6.14 0.56
CA ALA A 18 -13.98 -6.51 -0.83
C ALA A 18 -13.02 -5.50 -1.50
N ILE A 19 -11.89 -6.01 -2.02
CA ILE A 19 -10.85 -5.22 -2.67
C ILE A 19 -11.26 -4.97 -4.13
N VAL A 20 -11.20 -3.72 -4.59
CA VAL A 20 -11.47 -3.33 -5.99
C VAL A 20 -10.21 -2.89 -6.74
N THR A 21 -9.17 -2.41 -6.04
CA THR A 21 -7.87 -2.13 -6.63
C THR A 21 -6.75 -2.41 -5.63
N ILE A 22 -5.66 -3.00 -6.12
CA ILE A 22 -4.40 -3.13 -5.39
C ILE A 22 -3.38 -2.23 -6.08
N GLY A 23 -2.81 -1.28 -5.35
CA GLY A 23 -1.67 -0.47 -5.79
C GLY A 23 -0.46 -0.77 -4.92
N ALA A 24 0.69 -1.02 -5.54
CA ALA A 24 1.92 -1.24 -4.79
C ALA A 24 3.15 -0.78 -5.54
N VAL A 25 4.17 -0.37 -4.79
CA VAL A 25 5.45 0.06 -5.35
C VAL A 25 6.60 -0.37 -4.45
N PHE A 26 7.63 -0.98 -5.03
CA PHE A 26 8.89 -1.18 -4.32
C PHE A 26 9.56 0.16 -4.07
N PHE A 27 10.21 0.33 -2.93
CA PHE A 27 10.96 1.55 -2.66
C PHE A 27 12.14 1.30 -1.73
N ASN A 28 13.04 2.27 -1.69
CA ASN A 28 14.11 2.36 -0.72
C ASN A 28 13.85 3.53 0.25
N PRO A 29 13.56 3.27 1.53
CA PRO A 29 13.30 4.34 2.51
C PRO A 29 14.53 5.21 2.75
N MET A 30 15.76 4.70 2.57
CA MET A 30 16.98 5.49 2.78
C MET A 30 17.25 6.45 1.62
N THR A 31 17.03 6.01 0.37
CA THR A 31 17.39 6.81 -0.83
C THR A 31 16.21 7.55 -1.44
N GLY A 32 14.97 7.16 -1.13
CA GLY A 32 13.76 7.71 -1.78
C GLY A 32 13.48 7.15 -3.16
N GLU A 33 14.33 6.24 -3.65
CA GLU A 33 14.16 5.59 -4.94
C GLU A 33 12.90 4.72 -4.96
N LEU A 34 12.03 4.97 -5.94
CA LEU A 34 10.90 4.10 -6.29
C LEU A 34 11.38 3.06 -7.32
N GLY A 35 10.90 1.84 -7.18
CA GLY A 35 11.27 0.70 -8.03
C GLY A 35 10.07 0.17 -8.82
N ALA A 36 10.01 -1.15 -8.96
CA ALA A 36 8.92 -1.82 -9.66
C ALA A 36 7.56 -1.41 -9.11
N GLU A 37 6.59 -1.28 -10.00
CA GLU A 37 5.21 -0.88 -9.71
C GLU A 37 4.26 -2.06 -9.98
N PHE A 38 3.13 -2.07 -9.28
CA PHE A 38 2.06 -3.03 -9.45
C PHE A 38 0.72 -2.34 -9.29
N GLU A 39 -0.18 -2.56 -10.24
CA GLU A 39 -1.57 -2.14 -10.17
C GLU A 39 -2.45 -3.28 -10.68
N ALA A 40 -3.49 -3.60 -9.93
CA ALA A 40 -4.48 -4.61 -10.34
C ALA A 40 -5.88 -4.12 -10.03
N HIS A 41 -6.74 -4.09 -11.06
CA HIS A 41 -8.16 -3.78 -10.92
C HIS A 41 -8.96 -5.08 -10.84
N ILE A 42 -9.74 -5.22 -9.78
CA ILE A 42 -10.47 -6.45 -9.46
C ILE A 42 -11.94 -6.26 -9.80
N ASP A 43 -12.57 -7.32 -10.34
CA ASP A 43 -14.02 -7.34 -10.54
C ASP A 43 -14.70 -7.41 -9.16
N LEU A 44 -15.49 -6.39 -8.82
CA LEU A 44 -16.15 -6.30 -7.53
C LEU A 44 -17.09 -7.50 -7.26
N ARG A 45 -17.76 -8.03 -8.29
CA ARG A 45 -18.66 -9.16 -8.12
C ARG A 45 -17.89 -10.42 -7.74
N ASP A 46 -16.70 -10.60 -8.31
CA ASP A 46 -15.82 -11.71 -7.91
C ASP A 46 -15.23 -11.48 -6.51
N SER A 47 -14.73 -10.28 -6.22
CA SER A 47 -14.17 -9.91 -4.92
C SER A 47 -15.18 -10.11 -3.77
N ALA A 48 -16.44 -9.74 -3.99
CA ALA A 48 -17.54 -9.89 -3.03
C ALA A 48 -17.93 -11.36 -2.74
N ARG A 49 -17.41 -12.34 -3.50
CA ARG A 49 -17.54 -13.77 -3.16
C ARG A 49 -16.62 -14.18 -2.01
N PHE A 50 -15.57 -13.39 -1.75
CA PHE A 50 -14.54 -13.65 -0.76
C PHE A 50 -14.47 -12.58 0.33
N GLY A 51 -14.98 -11.38 0.07
CA GLY A 51 -15.01 -10.25 0.98
C GLY A 51 -16.41 -9.65 1.17
N GLU A 52 -16.49 -8.66 2.05
CA GLU A 52 -17.72 -7.98 2.45
C GLU A 52 -17.82 -6.59 1.81
N ILE A 53 -19.04 -6.22 1.44
CA ILE A 53 -19.38 -4.86 1.00
C ILE A 53 -20.09 -4.14 2.14
N ASP A 54 -19.62 -2.94 2.45
CA ASP A 54 -20.19 -2.04 3.44
C ASP A 54 -21.02 -0.94 2.73
N PRO A 55 -22.32 -0.81 3.04
CA PRO A 55 -23.18 0.18 2.40
C PRO A 55 -22.70 1.63 2.53
N ASP A 56 -22.16 2.02 3.69
CA ASP A 56 -21.68 3.38 3.92
C ASP A 56 -20.48 3.71 3.01
N THR A 57 -19.60 2.73 2.79
CA THR A 57 -18.47 2.87 1.87
C THR A 57 -18.94 2.94 0.42
N VAL A 58 -19.98 2.20 0.03
CA VAL A 58 -20.61 2.32 -1.29
C VAL A 58 -21.19 3.72 -1.49
N LEU A 59 -21.96 4.23 -0.52
CA LEU A 59 -22.54 5.58 -0.58
C LEU A 59 -21.47 6.67 -0.64
N TRP A 60 -20.37 6.49 0.10
CA TRP A 60 -19.22 7.40 0.04
C TRP A 60 -18.60 7.45 -1.35
N TRP A 61 -18.43 6.30 -2.02
CA TRP A 61 -17.94 6.23 -3.39
C TRP A 61 -18.89 6.86 -4.40
N LEU A 62 -20.20 6.68 -4.22
CA LEU A 62 -21.21 7.32 -5.07
C LEU A 62 -21.13 8.85 -5.00
N GLY A 63 -20.65 9.42 -3.90
CA GLY A 63 -20.43 10.85 -3.74
C GLY A 63 -19.12 11.40 -4.36
N LYS A 64 -18.27 10.57 -4.97
CA LYS A 64 -16.98 11.00 -5.56
C LYS A 64 -17.14 11.60 -6.96
N SER A 65 -16.04 12.03 -7.58
CA SER A 65 -16.08 12.51 -8.97
C SER A 65 -16.40 11.37 -9.95
N ASP A 66 -16.80 11.70 -11.18
CA ASP A 66 -17.04 10.71 -12.22
C ASP A 66 -15.79 9.87 -12.53
N GLU A 67 -14.62 10.50 -12.50
CA GLU A 67 -13.33 9.85 -12.73
C GLU A 67 -13.01 8.83 -11.63
N ALA A 68 -13.21 9.23 -10.36
CA ALA A 68 -13.01 8.35 -9.22
C ALA A 68 -13.99 7.16 -9.24
N ARG A 69 -15.26 7.40 -9.58
CA ARG A 69 -16.24 6.31 -9.78
C ARG A 69 -15.86 5.40 -10.95
N ALA A 70 -15.37 5.95 -12.06
CA ALA A 70 -14.94 5.18 -13.20
C ALA A 70 -13.76 4.26 -12.87
N ALA A 71 -12.82 4.74 -12.05
CA ALA A 71 -11.65 3.99 -11.59
C ALA A 71 -12.02 2.71 -10.82
N ILE A 72 -13.16 2.71 -10.10
CA ILE A 72 -13.61 1.55 -9.30
C ILE A 72 -14.73 0.72 -9.95
N ALA A 73 -15.52 1.28 -10.88
CA ALA A 73 -16.71 0.63 -11.43
C ALA A 73 -16.52 0.01 -12.83
N TYR A 74 -15.69 0.62 -13.68
CA TYR A 74 -15.55 0.23 -15.08
C TYR A 74 -14.14 -0.24 -15.40
N ASN A 75 -13.94 -0.84 -16.57
CA ASN A 75 -12.60 -1.12 -17.09
C ASN A 75 -11.90 0.21 -17.35
N VAL A 76 -10.77 0.44 -16.69
CA VAL A 76 -9.96 1.66 -16.89
C VAL A 76 -9.01 1.40 -18.05
N GLY A 77 -8.92 2.33 -19.01
CA GLY A 77 -7.97 2.23 -20.12
C GLY A 77 -8.14 1.02 -21.05
N GLY A 78 -9.29 0.33 -21.01
CA GLY A 78 -9.54 -0.88 -21.80
C GLY A 78 -9.01 -2.18 -21.17
N GLU A 79 -8.35 -2.11 -20.01
CA GLU A 79 -7.91 -3.30 -19.28
C GLU A 79 -9.09 -3.97 -18.57
N LYS A 80 -9.23 -5.28 -18.78
CA LYS A 80 -10.29 -6.04 -18.12
C LYS A 80 -9.95 -6.23 -16.65
N ARG A 81 -10.92 -5.88 -15.79
CA ARG A 81 -10.92 -6.30 -14.38
C ARG A 81 -10.73 -7.82 -14.27
N MET A 82 -9.95 -8.25 -13.30
CA MET A 82 -9.61 -9.65 -13.09
C MET A 82 -10.29 -10.22 -11.83
N ALA A 83 -10.30 -11.55 -11.73
CA ALA A 83 -10.74 -12.24 -10.52
C ALA A 83 -9.78 -11.95 -9.35
N LEU A 84 -10.29 -11.92 -8.12
CA LEU A 84 -9.49 -11.64 -6.92
C LEU A 84 -8.32 -12.63 -6.80
N LEU A 85 -8.59 -13.92 -7.01
CA LEU A 85 -7.56 -14.97 -6.98
C LEU A 85 -6.41 -14.68 -7.97
N GLN A 86 -6.75 -14.24 -9.18
CA GLN A 86 -5.76 -13.92 -10.21
C GLN A 86 -4.92 -12.70 -9.82
N ALA A 87 -5.55 -11.66 -9.24
CA ALA A 87 -4.83 -10.49 -8.75
C ALA A 87 -3.85 -10.85 -7.63
N LEU A 88 -4.27 -11.67 -6.67
CA LEU A 88 -3.40 -12.12 -5.57
C LEU A 88 -2.26 -13.03 -6.04
N GLN A 89 -2.50 -13.89 -7.05
CA GLN A 89 -1.45 -14.67 -7.69
C GLN A 89 -0.40 -13.78 -8.36
N LYS A 90 -0.84 -12.83 -9.19
CA LYS A 90 0.04 -11.87 -9.86
C LYS A 90 0.81 -11.01 -8.86
N PHE A 91 0.16 -10.58 -7.79
CA PHE A 91 0.81 -9.80 -6.74
C PHE A 91 1.88 -10.62 -6.02
N GLN A 92 1.59 -11.87 -5.66
CA GLN A 92 2.57 -12.78 -5.07
C GLN A 92 3.77 -13.01 -5.99
N GLU A 93 3.53 -13.29 -7.27
CA GLU A 93 4.58 -13.46 -8.28
C GLU A 93 5.44 -12.20 -8.38
N TRP A 94 4.80 -11.03 -8.48
CA TRP A 94 5.50 -9.75 -8.56
C TRP A 94 6.37 -9.47 -7.33
N LEU A 95 5.89 -9.78 -6.12
CA LEU A 95 6.69 -9.66 -4.89
C LEU A 95 7.93 -10.56 -4.93
N MET A 96 7.80 -11.78 -5.44
CA MET A 96 8.90 -12.75 -5.53
C MET A 96 9.91 -12.39 -6.62
N THR A 97 9.45 -11.85 -7.76
CA THR A 97 10.32 -11.46 -8.88
C THR A 97 11.15 -10.22 -8.58
N ASN A 98 10.59 -9.24 -7.86
CA ASN A 98 11.23 -7.94 -7.63
C ASN A 98 11.85 -7.80 -6.23
N GLY A 99 11.49 -8.71 -5.31
CA GLY A 99 12.01 -8.77 -3.96
C GLY A 99 13.40 -9.40 -3.89
N GLN A 100 13.96 -9.44 -2.67
CA GLN A 100 15.20 -10.17 -2.43
C GLN A 100 14.94 -11.68 -2.46
N GLU A 101 15.81 -12.43 -3.14
CA GLU A 101 15.70 -13.89 -3.22
C GLU A 101 15.59 -14.54 -1.83
N GLY A 102 14.64 -15.46 -1.69
CA GLY A 102 14.39 -16.20 -0.46
C GLY A 102 13.81 -15.36 0.70
N LYS A 103 13.46 -14.08 0.49
CA LYS A 103 12.91 -13.21 1.53
C LYS A 103 11.72 -12.39 1.03
N ARG A 104 10.57 -12.57 1.68
CA ARG A 104 9.41 -11.68 1.48
C ARG A 104 9.80 -10.23 1.84
N PRO A 105 9.41 -9.21 1.07
CA PRO A 105 9.70 -7.81 1.42
C PRO A 105 8.93 -7.36 2.68
N TYR A 106 9.37 -6.24 3.27
CA TYR A 106 8.55 -5.51 4.23
C TYR A 106 7.42 -4.81 3.49
N VAL A 107 6.19 -4.95 3.98
CA VAL A 107 5.02 -4.33 3.36
C VAL A 107 4.52 -3.21 4.25
N TRP A 108 4.43 -2.03 3.69
CA TRP A 108 3.98 -0.82 4.34
C TRP A 108 2.55 -0.53 3.95
N GLY A 109 1.70 -0.17 4.91
CA GLY A 109 0.36 0.37 4.67
C GLY A 109 0.17 1.67 5.46
N ASN A 110 -0.68 2.57 4.95
CA ASN A 110 -1.01 3.83 5.63
C ASN A 110 -2.13 3.63 6.64
N GLY A 111 -1.79 2.83 7.65
CA GLY A 111 -2.70 2.09 8.50
C GLY A 111 -2.54 0.61 8.19
N ALA A 112 -1.46 -0.02 8.66
CA ALA A 112 -1.18 -1.45 8.44
C ALA A 112 -2.30 -2.35 9.02
N GLY A 113 -2.96 -1.88 10.08
CA GLY A 113 -4.19 -2.49 10.61
C GLY A 113 -5.40 -2.42 9.68
N PHE A 114 -5.26 -1.74 8.54
CA PHE A 114 -6.26 -1.65 7.47
C PHE A 114 -5.78 -2.42 6.24
N ASP A 115 -4.86 -1.87 5.44
CA ASP A 115 -4.47 -2.42 4.14
C ASP A 115 -3.90 -3.83 4.26
N CYS A 116 -2.90 -4.03 5.13
CA CYS A 116 -2.28 -5.33 5.31
C CYS A 116 -3.24 -6.35 5.95
N THR A 117 -4.17 -5.88 6.80
CA THR A 117 -5.18 -6.74 7.43
C THR A 117 -6.22 -7.23 6.42
N ILE A 118 -6.67 -6.35 5.52
CA ILE A 118 -7.56 -6.69 4.41
C ILE A 118 -6.86 -7.64 3.44
N MET A 119 -5.59 -7.38 3.11
CA MET A 119 -4.80 -8.28 2.28
C MET A 119 -4.66 -9.67 2.90
N ALA A 120 -4.33 -9.76 4.19
CA ALA A 120 -4.24 -11.03 4.91
C ALA A 120 -5.57 -11.81 4.87
N SER A 121 -6.69 -11.13 5.09
CA SER A 121 -8.02 -11.73 5.03
C SER A 121 -8.39 -12.20 3.63
N ALA A 122 -8.03 -11.44 2.59
CA ALA A 122 -8.24 -11.83 1.20
C ALA A 122 -7.43 -13.08 0.83
N TYR A 123 -6.15 -13.14 1.23
CA TYR A 123 -5.31 -14.33 1.08
C TYR A 123 -5.96 -15.56 1.75
N GLU A 124 -6.40 -15.43 3.00
CA GLU A 124 -7.04 -16.55 3.72
C GLU A 124 -8.37 -16.98 3.08
N ALA A 125 -9.17 -16.03 2.59
CA ALA A 125 -10.41 -16.32 1.89
C ALA A 125 -10.19 -17.14 0.61
N VAL A 126 -9.15 -16.83 -0.18
CA VAL A 126 -8.84 -17.55 -1.43
C VAL A 126 -8.02 -18.82 -1.21
N ARG A 127 -7.30 -18.99 -0.09
CA ARG A 127 -6.58 -20.23 0.23
C ARG A 127 -7.50 -21.44 0.31
N LYS A 128 -8.76 -21.21 0.73
CA LYS A 128 -9.82 -22.22 0.77
C LYS A 128 -10.16 -22.81 -0.62
N VAL A 129 -9.74 -22.16 -1.71
CA VAL A 129 -10.01 -22.58 -3.10
C VAL A 129 -8.76 -22.97 -3.91
N ARG A 130 -7.65 -23.34 -3.25
CA ARG A 130 -6.36 -23.83 -3.83
C ARG A 130 -5.28 -22.77 -4.18
N PHE A 131 -5.22 -21.66 -3.45
CA PHE A 131 -4.11 -20.70 -3.57
C PHE A 131 -2.93 -21.05 -2.65
N ILE A 132 -1.69 -20.99 -3.17
CA ILE A 132 -0.45 -21.32 -2.43
C ILE A 132 0.30 -20.05 -1.94
N GLY A 133 -0.30 -18.85 -2.08
CA GLY A 133 0.25 -17.64 -1.46
C GLY A 133 -0.07 -17.56 0.04
N PHE A 134 0.76 -16.82 0.79
CA PHE A 134 0.59 -16.64 2.22
C PHE A 134 0.98 -15.22 2.67
N TRP A 135 0.18 -14.68 3.58
CA TRP A 135 0.42 -13.42 4.28
C TRP A 135 0.45 -13.69 5.77
N ASP A 136 1.57 -13.41 6.43
CA ASP A 136 1.80 -13.72 7.85
C ASP A 136 1.82 -12.50 8.78
N GLY A 137 1.82 -11.30 8.20
CA GLY A 137 1.82 -10.04 8.94
C GLY A 137 3.13 -9.68 9.66
N PHE A 138 4.07 -10.62 9.87
CA PHE A 138 5.33 -10.36 10.60
C PHE A 138 6.22 -9.27 9.99
N ARG A 139 6.00 -8.98 8.70
CA ARG A 139 6.76 -7.99 7.93
C ARG A 139 5.97 -6.73 7.61
N ASP A 140 4.81 -6.55 8.24
CA ASP A 140 3.98 -5.37 8.03
C ASP A 140 4.60 -4.15 8.75
N ARG A 141 4.42 -2.98 8.16
CA ARG A 141 4.95 -1.69 8.63
C ARG A 141 3.88 -0.62 8.46
N ASP A 142 3.87 0.35 9.37
CA ASP A 142 2.82 1.35 9.42
C ASP A 142 3.37 2.75 9.10
N VAL A 143 2.81 3.39 8.06
CA VAL A 143 3.20 4.75 7.65
C VAL A 143 2.79 5.78 8.69
N ARG A 144 1.62 5.64 9.33
CA ARG A 144 1.12 6.61 10.31
C ARG A 144 2.05 6.69 11.51
N THR A 145 2.55 5.55 11.98
CA THR A 145 3.56 5.51 13.05
C THR A 145 4.82 6.28 12.66
N VAL A 146 5.36 6.08 11.46
CA VAL A 146 6.56 6.80 11.01
C VAL A 146 6.28 8.29 10.81
N VAL A 147 5.11 8.64 10.29
CA VAL A 147 4.66 10.04 10.15
C VAL A 147 4.58 10.74 11.50
N ASP A 148 4.03 10.08 12.53
CA ASP A 148 3.96 10.65 13.88
C ASP A 148 5.36 10.85 14.47
N MET A 149 6.28 9.91 14.25
CA MET A 149 7.69 10.12 14.63
C MET A 149 8.32 11.32 13.89
N GLY A 150 7.99 11.53 12.61
CA GLY A 150 8.45 12.70 11.86
C GLY A 150 7.95 14.02 12.45
N ARG A 151 6.69 14.05 12.91
CA ARG A 151 6.10 15.21 13.58
C ARG A 151 6.78 15.47 14.91
N ASP A 152 6.88 14.46 15.75
CA ASP A 152 7.31 14.59 17.14
C ASP A 152 8.82 14.86 17.25
N LEU A 153 9.64 14.20 16.43
CA LEU A 153 11.10 14.24 16.55
C LEU A 153 11.77 15.23 15.59
N LEU A 154 11.12 15.55 14.46
CA LEU A 154 11.73 16.36 13.39
C LEU A 154 10.95 17.64 13.10
N GLY A 155 9.76 17.83 13.68
CA GLY A 155 8.89 18.96 13.34
C GLY A 155 8.45 18.95 11.88
N PHE A 156 8.39 17.75 11.25
CA PHE A 156 8.09 17.58 9.83
C PHE A 156 6.83 16.72 9.66
N ASP A 157 5.79 17.28 9.04
CA ASP A 157 4.54 16.57 8.73
C ASP A 157 4.44 16.40 7.21
N PRO A 158 4.86 15.25 6.64
CA PRO A 158 4.87 15.09 5.19
C PRO A 158 3.48 15.19 4.56
N LYS A 159 2.39 14.97 5.32
CA LYS A 159 1.01 15.12 4.83
C LYS A 159 0.62 16.59 4.60
N LYS A 160 1.38 17.54 5.14
CA LYS A 160 1.19 18.99 4.95
C LYS A 160 2.32 19.60 4.14
N ASP A 161 3.53 19.12 4.38
CA ASP A 161 4.77 19.73 3.88
C ASP A 161 5.19 19.20 2.50
N MET A 162 4.54 18.15 2.00
CA MET A 162 4.80 17.59 0.67
C MET A 162 3.55 17.70 -0.22
N PRO A 163 3.68 18.22 -1.44
CA PRO A 163 2.56 18.24 -2.38
C PRO A 163 2.21 16.84 -2.85
N PHE A 164 0.92 16.56 -3.02
CA PHE A 164 0.45 15.31 -3.62
C PHE A 164 0.82 15.26 -5.10
N GLU A 165 1.39 14.13 -5.54
CA GLU A 165 1.72 13.86 -6.93
C GLU A 165 0.90 12.67 -7.44
N GLY A 166 0.07 12.88 -8.46
CA GLY A 166 -0.79 11.86 -9.07
C GLY A 166 -2.27 12.17 -8.89
N VAL A 167 -3.11 11.14 -8.98
CA VAL A 167 -4.56 11.22 -8.78
C VAL A 167 -4.92 10.61 -7.43
N ALA A 168 -5.55 11.41 -6.56
CA ALA A 168 -6.02 10.91 -5.26
C ALA A 168 -7.10 9.83 -5.44
N HIS A 169 -7.08 8.80 -4.58
CA HIS A 169 -7.93 7.61 -4.68
C HIS A 169 -7.62 6.72 -5.89
N ARG A 170 -6.36 6.78 -6.36
CA ARG A 170 -5.77 5.79 -7.23
C ARG A 170 -4.68 5.09 -6.42
N ALA A 171 -4.96 3.84 -6.05
CA ALA A 171 -4.11 3.07 -5.14
C ALA A 171 -2.61 3.15 -5.45
N LEU A 172 -2.21 3.04 -6.73
CA LEU A 172 -0.78 3.10 -7.07
C LEU A 172 -0.17 4.49 -6.84
N ASP A 173 -0.88 5.56 -7.18
CA ASP A 173 -0.41 6.94 -6.95
C ASP A 173 -0.33 7.23 -5.45
N ASP A 174 -1.34 6.79 -4.69
CA ASP A 174 -1.36 6.88 -3.23
C ASP A 174 -0.20 6.08 -2.60
N ALA A 175 0.07 4.85 -3.05
CA ALA A 175 1.21 4.05 -2.60
C ALA A 175 2.55 4.75 -2.90
N LYS A 176 2.73 5.32 -4.09
CA LYS A 176 3.95 6.09 -4.42
C LYS A 176 4.10 7.31 -3.52
N HIS A 177 3.02 8.02 -3.27
CA HIS A 177 3.06 9.22 -2.44
C HIS A 177 3.38 8.88 -0.98
N GLN A 178 2.79 7.82 -0.44
CA GLN A 178 3.07 7.31 0.90
C GLN A 178 4.51 6.78 1.04
N ALA A 179 5.06 6.12 0.01
CA ALA A 179 6.46 5.71 -0.01
C ALA A 179 7.40 6.91 0.16
N ARG A 180 7.11 8.02 -0.55
CA ARG A 180 7.88 9.27 -0.44
C ARG A 180 7.80 9.87 0.97
N TYR A 181 6.67 9.77 1.67
CA TYR A 181 6.57 10.22 3.08
C TYR A 181 7.57 9.50 3.97
N VAL A 182 7.57 8.16 3.89
CA VAL A 182 8.47 7.32 4.68
C VAL A 182 9.91 7.66 4.37
N SER A 183 10.28 7.75 3.08
CA SER A 183 11.64 8.08 2.68
C SER A 183 12.09 9.46 3.16
N ALA A 184 11.23 10.47 3.05
CA ALA A 184 11.53 11.84 3.49
C ALA A 184 11.81 11.92 5.00
N ILE A 185 11.13 11.10 5.81
CA ILE A 185 11.35 11.01 7.26
C ILE A 185 12.65 10.25 7.56
N TYR A 186 12.85 9.09 6.93
CA TYR A 186 14.06 8.28 7.11
C TYR A 186 15.33 9.08 6.78
N GLN A 187 15.32 9.85 5.70
CA GLN A 187 16.45 10.69 5.29
C GLN A 187 16.75 11.81 6.30
N ARG A 188 15.71 12.44 6.85
CA ARG A 188 15.87 13.47 7.89
C ARG A 188 16.40 12.87 9.19
N MET A 189 15.90 11.70 9.60
CA MET A 189 16.44 10.96 10.76
C MET A 189 17.90 10.60 10.54
N GLN A 190 18.26 10.09 9.36
CA GLN A 190 19.64 9.76 9.02
C GLN A 190 20.55 11.00 9.08
N ALA A 191 20.10 12.13 8.53
CA ALA A 191 20.83 13.40 8.60
C ALA A 191 21.01 13.89 10.04
N ALA A 192 19.99 13.74 10.90
CA ALA A 192 20.07 14.10 12.31
C ALA A 192 21.08 13.22 13.08
N VAL A 193 21.03 11.90 12.87
CA VAL A 193 21.99 10.96 13.49
C VAL A 193 23.42 11.25 13.04
N ASN A 194 23.65 11.49 11.75
CA ASN A 194 24.97 11.81 11.21
C ASN A 194 25.54 13.13 11.77
N ARG A 195 24.69 14.09 12.14
CA ARG A 195 25.15 15.33 12.79
C ARG A 195 25.60 15.09 14.23
N CYS A 196 24.93 14.21 14.96
CA CYS A 196 25.32 13.88 16.34
C CYS A 196 26.64 13.09 16.41
N THR A 197 26.92 12.21 15.46
CA THR A 197 28.15 11.41 15.46
C THR A 197 29.41 12.23 15.16
N VAL A 198 29.30 13.31 14.38
CA VAL A 198 30.44 14.21 14.10
C VAL A 198 30.85 15.03 15.32
N VAL A 199 29.93 15.32 16.25
CA VAL A 199 30.22 16.13 17.44
C VAL A 199 30.82 15.29 18.59
N GLY A 200 30.65 13.96 18.58
CA GLY A 200 31.14 13.07 19.64
C GLY A 200 32.53 12.43 19.41
N GLY A 201 33.22 12.80 18.33
CA GLY A 201 34.51 12.20 17.92
C GLY A 201 35.76 12.99 18.33
N GLU A 202 35.63 14.12 19.01
CA GLU A 202 36.74 14.89 19.57
C GLU A 202 36.76 14.72 21.10
N ALA A 203 37.37 13.63 21.57
CA ALA A 203 37.77 13.45 22.97
C ALA A 203 39.07 12.63 23.03
#